data_AF-A0A6I3JC56-F1
#
_entry.id   AF-A0A6I3JC56-F1
#
_cell.length_a   1.000
_cell.length_b   1.000
_cell.length_c   1.000
_cell.angle_alpha   90.00
_cell.angle_beta   90.00
_cell.angle_gamma   90.00
#
_symmetry.space_group_name_H-M   'P 1'
#
loop_
_entity.id
_entity.type
_entity.pdbx_description
1 polymer ?
#
loop_
_entity_poly.entity_id
_entity_poly.type
_entity_poly.pdbx_seq_one_letter_code
_entity_poly.pdbx_strand_id
1 'polypeptide(L)' 'MTTTVAPSAPLTAADRCDRCGAQAYLRVELQTGGELLFCAHHAREHGDKLKEIAANVVDETHKLSGAPAAASDDER' A
#
# COMPACT_ATOMS: atom_id res chain seq x y z
N MET A 1 25.97 -4.77 6.49
CA MET A 1 24.82 -4.26 7.26
C MET A 1 23.57 -4.95 6.72
N THR A 2 23.10 -6.01 7.41
CA THR A 2 21.87 -6.72 7.03
C THR A 2 20.72 -5.98 7.69
N THR A 3 19.98 -5.18 6.91
CA THR A 3 18.71 -4.64 7.37
C THR A 3 17.69 -5.78 7.32
N THR A 4 17.21 -6.23 8.47
CA THR A 4 16.06 -7.15 8.54
C THR A 4 14.86 -6.36 8.05
N VAL A 5 14.44 -6.57 6.81
CA VAL A 5 13.14 -6.12 6.33
C VAL A 5 12.10 -6.98 7.04
N ALA A 6 11.39 -6.39 8.01
CA ALA A 6 10.19 -7.01 8.55
C ALA A 6 9.18 -7.19 7.40
N PRO A 7 8.41 -8.29 7.38
CA PRO A 7 7.37 -8.46 6.36
C PRO A 7 6.43 -7.26 6.40
N SER A 8 6.19 -6.65 5.23
CA SER A 8 5.34 -5.46 5.10
C SER A 8 3.94 -5.79 5.63
N ALA A 9 3.56 -5.25 6.80
CA ALA A 9 2.27 -5.51 7.44
C ALA A 9 1.12 -5.15 6.48
N PRO A 10 0.03 -5.93 6.38
CA PRO A 10 -1.06 -5.69 5.42
C PRO A 10 -1.64 -4.27 5.54
N LEU A 11 -2.16 -3.72 4.44
CA LEU A 11 -2.80 -2.40 4.48
C LEU A 11 -4.12 -2.50 5.24
N THR A 12 -4.33 -1.50 6.09
CA THR A 12 -5.48 -1.32 6.95
C THR A 12 -6.38 -0.20 6.42
N ALA A 13 -7.54 -0.02 7.05
CA ALA A 13 -8.41 1.13 6.76
C ALA A 13 -7.85 2.47 7.27
N ALA A 14 -6.82 2.44 8.14
CA ALA A 14 -6.17 3.64 8.63
C ALA A 14 -5.21 4.22 7.60
N ASP A 15 -4.65 3.39 6.71
CA ASP A 15 -3.69 3.80 5.69
C ASP A 15 -4.32 4.75 4.67
N ARG A 16 -3.68 5.90 4.46
CA ARG A 16 -4.21 6.99 3.64
C ARG A 16 -3.36 7.17 2.40
N CYS A 17 -4.03 7.40 1.29
CA CYS A 17 -3.39 7.78 0.05
C CYS A 17 -2.72 9.15 0.20
N ASP A 18 -1.42 9.24 -0.07
CA ASP A 18 -0.64 10.47 0.05
C ASP A 18 -1.13 11.61 -0.86
N ARG A 19 -1.92 11.27 -1.88
CA ARG A 19 -2.45 12.24 -2.85
C ARG A 19 -3.82 12.80 -2.49
N CYS A 20 -4.71 12.01 -1.88
CA CYS A 20 -6.11 12.44 -1.62
C CYS A 20 -6.66 12.12 -0.23
N GLY A 21 -5.91 11.38 0.60
CA GLY A 21 -6.38 10.97 1.93
C GLY A 21 -7.45 9.87 1.93
N ALA A 22 -7.86 9.32 0.79
CA ALA A 22 -8.71 8.13 0.74
C ALA A 22 -7.98 6.89 1.28
N GLN A 23 -8.69 5.80 1.59
CA GLN A 23 -8.05 4.54 1.99
C GLN A 23 -7.04 4.07 0.93
N ALA A 24 -5.84 3.71 1.39
CA ALA A 24 -4.82 3.12 0.55
C ALA A 24 -5.06 1.62 0.35
N TYR A 25 -4.80 1.17 -0.88
CA TYR A 25 -4.82 -0.25 -1.27
C TYR A 25 -3.54 -0.65 -1.99
N LEU A 26 -2.66 0.30 -2.26
CA LEU A 26 -1.36 0.07 -2.86
C LEU A 26 -0.30 0.72 -1.97
N ARG A 27 0.75 -0.02 -1.65
CA ARG A 27 1.96 0.51 -1.03
C ARG A 27 3.14 0.26 -1.93
N VAL A 28 3.95 1.29 -2.09
CA VAL A 28 5.12 1.29 -2.94
C VAL A 28 6.33 1.63 -2.08
N GLU A 29 7.20 0.65 -1.86
CA GLU A 29 8.48 0.87 -1.21
C GLU A 29 9.45 1.40 -2.28
N LEU A 30 10.09 2.53 -2.02
CA LEU A 30 10.97 3.19 -3.00
C LEU A 30 12.39 2.61 -2.94
N GLN A 31 13.08 2.56 -4.08
CA GLN A 31 14.49 2.16 -4.15
C GLN A 31 15.41 3.04 -3.31
N THR A 32 15.04 4.31 -3.14
CA THR A 32 15.77 5.29 -2.31
C THR A 32 15.50 5.14 -0.82
N GLY A 33 14.61 4.21 -0.44
CA GLY A 33 14.08 4.08 0.91
C GLY A 33 12.78 4.89 1.12
N GLY A 34 12.01 4.48 2.13
CA GLY A 34 10.68 5.00 2.39
C GLY A 34 9.59 4.29 1.60
N GLU A 35 8.35 4.67 1.88
CA GLU A 35 7.16 4.11 1.23
C GLU A 35 6.17 5.20 0.85
N LEU A 36 5.38 4.94 -0.19
CA LEU A 36 4.26 5.76 -0.63
C LEU A 36 2.99 4.92 -0.66
N LEU A 37 1.89 5.52 -0.24
CA LEU A 37 0.58 4.89 -0.15
C LEU A 37 -0.37 5.50 -1.18
N PHE A 38 -1.06 4.64 -1.92
CA PHE A 38 -2.02 5.03 -2.95
C PHE A 38 -3.35 4.32 -2.79
N CYS A 39 -4.43 5.07 -3.02
CA CYS A 39 -5.75 4.48 -3.23
C CYS A 39 -5.76 3.76 -4.58
N ALA A 40 -6.70 2.86 -4.79
CA ALA A 40 -6.80 2.10 -6.05
C ALA A 40 -6.94 2.99 -7.29
N HIS A 41 -7.51 4.19 -7.15
CA HIS A 41 -7.61 5.16 -8.24
C HIS A 41 -6.23 5.69 -8.66
N HIS A 42 -5.48 6.28 -7.75
CA HIS A 42 -4.16 6.86 -8.06
C HIS A 42 -3.10 5.79 -8.34
N ALA A 43 -3.24 4.60 -7.75
CA ALA A 43 -2.43 3.44 -8.10
C ALA A 43 -2.52 3.12 -9.60
N ARG A 44 -3.71 3.23 -10.20
CA ARG A 44 -3.91 3.00 -11.65
C ARG A 44 -3.44 4.19 -12.49
N GLU A 45 -3.66 5.41 -12.01
CA GLU A 45 -3.23 6.63 -12.70
C GLU A 45 -1.70 6.78 -12.75
N HIS A 46 -0.99 6.30 -11.72
CA HIS A 46 0.47 6.44 -11.60
C HIS A 46 1.22 5.11 -11.70
N GLY A 47 0.52 3.99 -11.93
CA GLY A 47 1.06 2.64 -11.80
C GLY A 47 2.31 2.37 -12.64
N ASP A 48 2.38 2.92 -13.85
CA ASP A 48 3.53 2.72 -14.72
C ASP A 48 4.80 3.39 -14.17
N LYS A 49 4.68 4.64 -13.70
CA LYS A 49 5.80 5.37 -13.07
C LYS A 49 6.20 4.78 -11.73
N LEU A 50 5.22 4.29 -10.96
CA LEU A 50 5.49 3.66 -9.67
C LEU A 50 6.36 2.41 -9.84
N LYS A 51 6.13 1.59 -10.88
CA LYS A 51 6.96 0.41 -11.17
C LYS A 51 8.42 0.74 -11.49
N GLU A 52 8.69 1.91 -12.05
CA GLU A 52 10.06 2.32 -12.40
C GLU A 52 10.89 2.69 -11.17
N ILE A 53 10.25 3.18 -10.11
CA ILE A 53 10.91 3.66 -8.88
C ILE A 53 10.71 2.74 -7.67
N ALA A 54 9.85 1.73 -7.80
CA ALA A 54 9.53 0.78 -6.74
C ALA A 54 10.66 -0.24 -6.54
N ALA A 55 11.06 -0.44 -5.30
CA ALA A 55 11.78 -1.63 -4.85
C ALA A 55 10.81 -2.79 -4.58
N ASN A 56 9.65 -2.50 -4.00
CA ASN A 56 8.60 -3.47 -3.71
C ASN A 56 7.22 -2.83 -3.85
N VAL A 57 6.23 -3.62 -4.26
CA VAL A 57 4.85 -3.17 -4.43
C VAL A 57 3.89 -4.17 -3.77
N VAL A 58 3.10 -3.68 -2.83
CA VAL A 58 2.02 -4.44 -2.19
C VAL A 58 0.69 -3.93 -2.72
N ASP A 59 0.02 -4.73 -3.56
CA ASP A 59 -1.27 -4.41 -4.17
C ASP A 59 -2.41 -5.22 -3.54
N GLU A 60 -3.23 -4.53 -2.76
CA GLU A 60 -4.45 -5.04 -2.14
C GLU A 60 -5.73 -4.50 -2.80
N THR A 61 -5.65 -3.96 -4.02
CA THR A 61 -6.82 -3.46 -4.77
C THR A 61 -7.84 -4.56 -5.06
N HIS A 62 -7.42 -5.83 -5.03
CA HIS A 62 -8.31 -6.99 -5.11
C HIS A 62 -9.35 -7.01 -4.00
N LYS A 63 -9.09 -6.39 -2.83
CA LYS A 63 -10.07 -6.25 -1.73
C LYS A 63 -11.30 -5.43 -2.12
N LEU A 64 -11.22 -4.62 -3.18
CA LEU A 64 -12.36 -3.83 -3.68
C LEU A 64 -13.37 -4.65 -4.47
N SER A 65 -12.97 -5.79 -5.03
CA SER A 65 -13.81 -6.59 -5.93
C SER A 65 -14.82 -7.51 -5.22
N GLY A 66 -14.98 -7.41 -3.89
CA GLY A 66 -15.91 -8.26 -3.11
C GLY A 66 -16.44 -7.69 -1.80
N ALA A 67 -16.62 -6.36 -1.67
CA ALA A 67 -16.86 -5.60 -0.43
C ALA A 67 -17.85 -6.16 0.65
N PRO A 68 -17.77 -5.77 1.96
CA PRO A 68 -16.74 -4.98 2.67
C PRO A 68 -16.25 -5.56 4.04
N ALA A 69 -15.21 -4.92 4.60
CA ALA A 69 -14.83 -4.85 6.03
C ALA A 69 -14.38 -6.14 6.76
N ALA A 70 -13.06 -6.33 6.88
CA ALA A 70 -12.48 -6.95 8.06
C ALA A 70 -11.24 -6.14 8.47
N ALA A 71 -11.49 -5.11 9.28
CA ALA A 71 -10.54 -4.75 10.32
C ALA A 71 -10.51 -5.96 11.25
N SER A 72 -9.52 -6.85 11.09
CA SER A 72 -9.25 -7.84 12.11
C SER A 72 -8.62 -7.10 13.28
N ASP A 73 -9.47 -6.75 14.23
CA ASP A 73 -9.25 -6.89 15.66
C ASP A 73 -7.96 -7.67 15.98
N ASP A 74 -6.90 -6.96 16.36
CA ASP A 74 -5.76 -7.53 17.09
C ASP A 74 -5.55 -6.66 18.33
N GLU A 75 -6.47 -6.81 19.27
CA GLU A 75 -6.30 -6.43 20.67
C GLU A 75 -6.24 -7.71 21.51
N ARG A 76 -5.06 -8.01 22.08
CA ARG A 76 -4.96 -8.81 23.30
C ARG A 76 -3.73 -8.45 24.13
#